data_AF-A4G9L5-F1
#
_entry.id   AF-A4G9L5-F1
#
_cell.length_a   1.000
_cell.length_b   1.000
_cell.length_c   1.000
_cell.angle_alpha   90.00
_cell.angle_beta   90.00
_cell.angle_gamma   90.00
#
_symmetry.space_group_name_H-M   'P 1'
#
loop_
_entity.id
_entity.type
_entity.pdbx_description
1 polymer ?
#
loop_
_entity_poly.entity_id
_entity_poly.type
_entity_poly.pdbx_seq_one_letter_code
_entity_poly.pdbx_strand_id
1 'polypeptide(L)' 'MIEIGFGSTELLASGVGLVTGLLYTSVRAPIPAPNVLGGIFAIVGTFIGYLAVAAMRGQLVFVG' A
#
# COMPACT_ATOMS: atom_id res chain seq x y z
N MET A 1 -1.98 1.78 19.24
CA MET A 1 -0.63 1.39 18.80
C MET A 1 -0.77 0.92 17.38
N ILE A 2 0.02 1.46 16.46
CA ILE A 2 0.00 1.08 15.04
C ILE A 2 1.16 0.13 14.84
N GLU A 3 0.82 -1.11 14.54
CA GLU A 3 1.78 -2.17 14.27
C GLU A 3 2.12 -2.16 12.79
N ILE A 4 3.40 -2.00 12.49
CA ILE A 4 3.94 -2.11 11.14
C ILE A 4 4.85 -3.31 11.14
N GLY A 5 4.37 -4.39 10.52
CA GLY A 5 5.17 -5.58 10.36
C GLY A 5 5.45 -5.92 8.93
N PHE A 6 6.52 -6.69 8.76
CA PHE A 6 6.84 -7.37 7.51
C PHE A 6 6.64 -8.87 7.72
N GLY A 7 5.37 -9.29 7.75
CA GLY A 7 4.98 -10.66 7.93
C GLY A 7 4.62 -11.36 6.62
N SER A 8 4.16 -12.61 6.75
CA SER A 8 3.67 -13.38 5.61
C SER A 8 2.44 -12.72 4.95
N THR A 9 1.58 -12.08 5.75
CA THR A 9 0.35 -11.45 5.25
C THR A 9 0.65 -10.25 4.34
N GLU A 10 1.58 -9.38 4.74
CA GLU A 10 1.97 -8.19 3.99
C GLU A 10 2.68 -8.55 2.69
N LEU A 11 3.52 -9.58 2.72
CA LEU A 11 4.19 -10.09 1.53
C LEU A 11 3.18 -10.71 0.54
N LEU A 12 2.23 -11.51 1.05
CA LEU A 12 1.16 -12.08 0.25
C LEU A 12 0.24 -10.99 -0.32
N ALA A 13 -0.16 -10.02 0.49
CA ALA A 13 -0.99 -8.89 0.06
C ALA A 13 -0.30 -8.04 -1.02
N SER A 14 1.00 -7.77 -0.85
CA SER A 14 1.83 -7.08 -1.85
C SER A 14 1.89 -7.90 -3.14
N GLY A 15 2.11 -9.21 -3.04
CA GLY A 15 2.10 -10.12 -4.18
C GLY A 15 0.76 -10.15 -4.91
N VAL A 16 -0.36 -10.22 -4.18
CA VAL A 16 -1.71 -10.16 -4.74
C VAL A 16 -1.92 -8.83 -5.47
N GLY A 17 -1.52 -7.70 -4.89
CA GLY A 17 -1.60 -6.38 -5.54
C GLY A 17 -0.80 -6.32 -6.84
N LEU A 18 0.43 -6.84 -6.84
CA LEU A 18 1.32 -6.88 -8.00
C LEU A 18 0.75 -7.77 -9.12
N VAL A 19 0.32 -8.99 -8.78
CA VAL A 19 -0.26 -9.95 -9.73
C VAL A 19 -1.56 -9.40 -10.31
N THR A 20 -2.44 -8.83 -9.48
CA THR A 20 -3.69 -8.21 -9.94
C THR A 20 -3.40 -7.04 -10.88
N GLY A 21 -2.46 -6.16 -10.52
CA GLY A 21 -2.04 -5.05 -11.38
C GLY A 21 -1.51 -5.52 -12.74
N LEU A 22 -0.68 -6.57 -12.75
CA LEU A 22 -0.14 -7.18 -13.96
C LEU A 22 -1.26 -7.77 -14.83
N LEU A 23 -2.16 -8.55 -14.24
CA LEU A 23 -3.29 -9.17 -14.96
C LEU A 23 -4.16 -8.11 -15.63
N TYR A 24 -4.63 -7.11 -14.88
CA TYR A 24 -5.47 -6.04 -15.42
C TYR A 24 -4.77 -5.25 -16.53
N THR A 25 -3.48 -4.96 -16.36
CA THR A 25 -2.68 -4.25 -17.38
C THR A 25 -2.50 -5.12 -18.63
N SER A 26 -2.28 -6.43 -18.47
CA SER A 26 -2.02 -7.34 -19.58
C SER A 26 -3.21 -7.49 -20.53
N VAL A 27 -4.44 -7.53 -19.98
CA VAL A 27 -5.68 -7.63 -20.77
C VAL A 27 -6.32 -6.28 -21.06
N ARG A 28 -5.67 -5.17 -20.63
CA ARG A 28 -6.19 -3.80 -20.71
C ARG A 28 -7.58 -3.65 -20.08
N ALA A 29 -7.83 -4.40 -19.01
CA ALA A 29 -9.09 -4.31 -18.27
C ALA A 29 -9.18 -2.97 -17.54
N PRO A 30 -10.39 -2.40 -17.40
CA PRO A 30 -10.59 -1.23 -16.56
C PRO A 30 -10.24 -1.57 -15.11
N ILE A 31 -9.24 -0.90 -14.57
CA ILE A 31 -8.78 -1.08 -13.19
C ILE A 31 -9.69 -0.23 -12.29
N PRO A 32 -10.24 -0.78 -11.19
CA PRO A 32 -11.01 0.01 -10.21
C PRO A 32 -10.16 1.11 -9.53
N ALA A 33 -8.83 0.95 -9.55
CA ALA A 33 -7.89 1.90 -8.99
C ALA A 33 -7.51 2.99 -10.01
N PRO A 34 -7.15 4.21 -9.55
CA PRO A 34 -6.66 5.26 -10.43
C PRO A 34 -5.47 4.78 -11.26
N ASN A 35 -5.64 4.71 -12.58
CA ASN A 35 -4.59 4.30 -13.52
C ASN A 35 -3.67 5.46 -13.93
N VAL A 36 -3.83 6.63 -13.30
CA VAL A 36 -3.02 7.82 -13.52
C VAL A 36 -2.00 7.97 -12.42
N LEU A 37 -0.82 8.46 -12.78
CA LEU A 37 0.31 8.65 -11.87
C LEU A 37 -0.07 9.45 -10.62
N GLY A 38 -0.94 10.47 -10.75
CA GLY A 38 -1.43 11.26 -9.62
C GLY A 38 -2.22 10.45 -8.58
N GLY A 39 -2.98 9.44 -9.01
CA GLY A 39 -3.74 8.60 -8.08
C GLY A 39 -2.87 7.58 -7.34
N ILE A 40 -1.82 7.07 -8.00
CA ILE A 40 -0.79 6.25 -7.32
C ILE A 40 -0.11 7.08 -6.23
N PHE A 41 0.31 8.31 -6.56
CA PHE A 41 0.93 9.21 -5.58
C PHE A 41 -0.01 9.62 -4.46
N ALA A 42 -1.31 9.75 -4.71
CA ALA A 42 -2.29 10.01 -3.66
C ALA A 42 -2.32 8.87 -2.63
N ILE A 43 -2.39 7.61 -3.07
CA ILE A 43 -2.42 6.43 -2.18
C ILE A 43 -1.13 6.35 -1.35
N VAL A 44 0.03 6.45 -2.01
CA VAL A 44 1.34 6.40 -1.35
C VAL A 44 1.50 7.55 -0.37
N GLY A 45 1.14 8.76 -0.78
CA GLY A 45 1.20 9.97 0.05
C GLY A 45 0.30 9.88 1.29
N THR A 46 -0.93 9.37 1.14
CA THR A 46 -1.83 9.14 2.28
C THR A 46 -1.24 8.15 3.28
N PHE A 47 -0.67 7.05 2.80
CA PHE A 47 -0.02 6.07 3.68
C PHE A 47 1.19 6.69 4.41
N ILE A 48 2.08 7.40 3.70
CA ILE A 48 3.22 8.09 4.31
C ILE A 48 2.75 9.13 5.35
N GLY A 49 1.71 9.92 5.04
CA GLY A 49 1.15 10.89 5.98
C GLY A 49 0.60 10.23 7.25
N TYR A 50 -0.10 9.10 7.10
CA TYR A 50 -0.55 8.29 8.22
C TYR A 50 0.62 7.82 9.10
N LEU A 51 1.71 7.32 8.48
CA LEU A 51 2.92 6.90 9.20
C LEU A 51 3.60 8.06 9.92
N ALA A 52 3.71 9.22 9.27
CA ALA A 52 4.33 10.41 9.86
C ALA A 52 3.56 10.87 11.11
N VAL A 53 2.23 10.92 11.05
CA VAL A 53 1.40 11.27 12.21
C VAL A 53 1.51 10.22 13.33
N ALA A 54 1.52 8.94 12.98
CA ALA A 54 1.71 7.85 13.94
C ALA A 54 3.07 7.95 14.65
N ALA A 55 4.13 8.32 13.91
CA ALA A 55 5.46 8.55 14.43
C ALA A 55 5.48 9.71 15.42
N MET A 56 4.91 10.85 15.03
CA MET A 56 4.84 12.06 15.88
C MET A 56 4.09 11.81 17.19
N ARG A 57 3.12 10.89 17.19
CA ARG A 57 2.35 10.52 18.37
C ARG A 57 3.01 9.43 19.23
N GLY A 58 4.18 8.92 18.83
CA GLY A 58 4.84 7.80 19.52
C GLY A 58 4.03 6.51 19.47
N GLN A 59 3.20 6.33 18.44
CA GLN A 59 2.27 5.19 18.31
C GLN A 59 2.80 4.09 17.39
N LEU A 60 3.97 4.27 16.78
CA LEU A 60 4.58 3.29 15.89
C LEU A 60 5.27 2.18 16.67
N VAL A 61 4.89 0.94 16.36
CA VAL A 61 5.59 -0.25 16.80
C VAL A 61 5.90 -1.10 15.58
N PHE A 62 7.17 -1.42 15.39
CA PHE A 62 7.62 -2.30 14.33
C PHE A 62 7.58 -3.74 14.85
N VAL A 63 6.81 -4.60 14.17
CA VAL A 63 6.64 -6.01 14.54
C VAL A 63 7.33 -6.86 13.48
N GLY A 64 8.36 -7.60 13.87
CA GLY A 64 9.13 -8.47 12.97
C GLY A 64 8.49 -9.84 12.78
#